data_AF-A0A2X3GPD7-F1
#
_entry.id   AF-A0A2X3GPD7-F1
#
_cell.length_a   1.000
_cell.length_b   1.000
_cell.length_c   1.000
_cell.angle_alpha   90.00
_cell.angle_beta   90.00
_cell.angle_gamma   90.00
#
_symmetry.space_group_name_H-M   'P 1'
#
loop_
_entity.id
_entity.type
_entity.pdbx_description
1 polymer ?
#
loop_
_entity_poly.entity_id
_entity_poly.type
_entity_poly.pdbx_seq_one_letter_code
_entity_poly.pdbx_strand_id
1 'polypeptide(L)'
;MAADKPAGIDIAIFYDQAAEVAHSVNGFITNFLMALAIVVGVLLVFMGVRSGIIIALSLALNVLGTLLIMYIWGIELQRISLGALIIALSMLVDNAIVIVEGVLIARQQGSPFTGRD
;
A
#
# COMPACT_ATOMS: atom_id res chain seq x y z
N MET A 1 -22.01 -11.40 -26.28
CA MET A 1 -21.57 -11.81 -27.62
C MET A 1 -21.53 -13.32 -27.64
N ALA A 2 -22.65 -13.94 -28.01
CA ALA A 2 -22.74 -15.38 -28.18
C ALA A 2 -23.06 -15.65 -29.65
N ALA A 3 -22.47 -16.73 -30.17
CA ALA A 3 -22.85 -17.41 -31.41
C ALA A 3 -22.48 -16.72 -32.73
N ASP A 4 -21.27 -17.03 -33.22
CA ASP A 4 -21.10 -17.58 -34.58
C ASP A 4 -19.79 -18.38 -34.66
N LYS A 5 -19.82 -19.64 -34.20
CA LYS A 5 -18.64 -20.51 -34.23
C LYS A 5 -18.94 -21.69 -35.16
N PRO A 6 -18.23 -21.82 -36.31
CA PRO A 6 -18.41 -22.94 -37.23
C PRO A 6 -18.17 -24.28 -36.52
N ALA A 7 -18.98 -25.28 -36.86
CA ALA A 7 -18.86 -26.61 -36.29
C ALA A 7 -17.47 -27.21 -36.57
N GLY A 8 -16.80 -27.70 -35.52
CA GLY A 8 -15.48 -28.34 -35.61
C GLY A 8 -14.28 -27.47 -35.24
N ILE A 9 -14.48 -26.19 -34.89
CA ILE A 9 -13.42 -25.36 -34.29
C ILE A 9 -13.50 -25.51 -32.76
N ASP A 10 -12.40 -25.88 -32.10
CA ASP A 10 -12.22 -25.70 -30.65
C ASP A 10 -11.38 -24.44 -30.41
N ILE A 11 -11.96 -23.45 -29.73
CA ILE A 11 -11.26 -22.22 -29.34
C ILE A 11 -10.89 -22.48 -27.89
N ALA A 12 -9.65 -22.91 -27.68
CA ALA A 12 -9.05 -22.97 -26.36
C ALA A 12 -8.35 -21.63 -26.11
N ILE A 13 -8.63 -21.00 -24.97
CA ILE A 13 -7.88 -19.83 -24.52
C ILE A 13 -6.49 -20.33 -24.14
N PHE A 14 -5.48 -20.00 -24.94
CA PHE A 14 -4.11 -20.47 -24.74
C PHE A 14 -3.36 -19.65 -23.69
N TYR A 15 -3.73 -18.37 -23.53
CA TYR A 15 -3.13 -17.45 -22.56
C TYR A 15 -4.13 -16.34 -22.21
N ASP A 16 -4.42 -16.19 -20.91
CA ASP A 16 -5.30 -15.15 -20.37
C ASP A 16 -4.48 -14.19 -19.50
N GLN A 17 -4.08 -13.08 -20.11
CA GLN A 17 -3.31 -12.03 -19.42
C GLN A 17 -4.12 -11.39 -18.29
N ALA A 18 -5.45 -11.26 -18.44
CA ALA A 18 -6.29 -10.66 -17.41
C ALA A 18 -6.38 -11.56 -16.17
N ALA A 19 -6.49 -12.88 -16.37
CA ALA A 19 -6.46 -13.86 -15.28
C ALA A 19 -5.11 -13.85 -14.54
N GLU A 20 -3.99 -13.78 -15.28
CA GLU A 20 -2.65 -13.71 -14.67
C GLU A 20 -2.45 -12.42 -13.86
N VAL A 21 -2.92 -11.27 -14.38
CA VAL A 21 -2.89 -9.99 -13.65
C VAL A 21 -3.75 -10.08 -12.38
N ALA A 22 -4.97 -10.61 -12.47
CA ALA A 22 -5.86 -10.76 -11.30
C ALA A 22 -5.24 -11.64 -10.21
N HIS A 23 -4.61 -12.77 -10.59
CA HIS A 23 -3.91 -13.64 -9.65
C HIS A 23 -2.75 -12.92 -8.95
N SER A 24 -2.01 -12.10 -9.71
CA SER A 24 -0.89 -11.30 -9.20
C SER A 24 -1.31 -10.22 -8.23
N VAL A 25 -2.39 -9.51 -8.57
CA VAL A 25 -2.98 -8.47 -7.71
C VAL A 25 -3.46 -9.08 -6.40
N ASN A 26 -4.13 -10.23 -6.44
CA ASN A 26 -4.59 -10.90 -5.22
C ASN A 26 -3.43 -11.36 -4.32
N GLY A 27 -2.39 -11.96 -4.91
CA GLY A 27 -1.17 -12.32 -4.17
C GLY A 27 -0.48 -11.09 -3.56
N PHE A 28 -0.42 -9.99 -4.30
CA PHE A 28 0.10 -8.71 -3.79
C PHE A 28 -0.71 -8.19 -2.62
N ILE A 29 -2.05 -8.12 -2.73
CA ILE A 29 -2.92 -7.62 -1.66
C ILE A 29 -2.70 -8.42 -0.38
N THR A 30 -2.57 -9.75 -0.50
CA THR A 30 -2.31 -10.62 0.65
C THR A 30 -0.95 -10.32 1.30
N ASN A 31 0.11 -10.23 0.50
CA ASN A 31 1.45 -9.90 1.00
C ASN A 31 1.51 -8.50 1.60
N PHE A 32 0.83 -7.53 0.99
CA PHE A 32 0.73 -6.16 1.45
C PHE A 32 0.03 -6.08 2.82
N LEU A 33 -1.12 -6.76 2.97
CA LEU A 33 -1.83 -6.82 4.25
C LEU A 33 -0.99 -7.49 5.34
N MET A 34 -0.23 -8.53 5.00
CA MET A 34 0.69 -9.18 5.94
C MET A 34 1.83 -8.24 6.37
N ALA A 35 2.46 -7.54 5.42
CA ALA A 35 3.49 -6.56 5.71
C ALA A 35 2.96 -5.41 6.59
N LEU A 36 1.79 -4.87 6.26
CA LEU A 36 1.13 -3.83 7.04
C LEU A 36 0.82 -4.31 8.46
N ALA A 37 0.31 -5.54 8.62
CA ALA A 37 0.05 -6.12 9.93
C ALA A 37 1.33 -6.25 10.78
N ILE A 38 2.45 -6.65 10.17
CA ILE A 38 3.75 -6.73 10.87
C ILE A 38 4.21 -5.35 11.33
N VAL A 39 4.17 -4.34 10.44
CA VAL A 39 4.57 -2.96 10.77
C VAL A 39 3.72 -2.41 11.93
N VAL A 40 2.40 -2.56 11.84
CA VAL A 40 1.49 -2.12 12.90
C VAL A 40 1.77 -2.88 14.21
N GLY A 41 1.99 -4.20 14.14
CA GLY A 41 2.33 -5.01 15.30
C GLY A 41 3.59 -4.53 16.00
N VAL A 42 4.65 -4.26 15.24
CA VAL A 42 5.91 -3.70 15.77
C VAL A 42 5.67 -2.34 16.42
N LEU A 43 4.99 -1.42 15.75
CA LEU A 43 4.73 -0.08 16.29
C LEU A 43 3.90 -0.12 17.59
N LEU A 44 2.91 -1.00 17.68
CA LEU A 44 2.12 -1.17 18.91
C LEU A 44 2.97 -1.67 20.08
N VAL A 45 3.91 -2.58 19.83
CA VAL A 45 4.80 -3.13 20.86
C VAL A 45 5.81 -2.08 21.34
N PHE A 46 6.42 -1.32 20.43
CA PHE A 46 7.51 -0.39 20.77
C PHE A 46 7.04 1.01 21.18
N MET A 47 5.98 1.54 20.57
CA MET A 47 5.53 2.93 20.77
C MET A 47 4.23 3.05 21.59
N GLY A 48 3.61 1.92 21.92
CA GLY A 48 2.34 1.86 22.65
C GLY A 48 1.11 2.09 21.75
N VAL A 49 -0.06 1.77 22.31
CA VAL A 49 -1.32 1.64 21.56
C VAL A 49 -1.77 2.93 20.88
N ARG A 50 -1.64 4.09 21.55
CA ARG A 50 -2.11 5.38 21.00
C ARG A 50 -1.29 5.81 19.79
N SER A 51 0.03 5.79 19.89
CA SER A 51 0.93 6.18 18.81
C SER A 51 0.88 5.19 17.66
N GLY A 52 0.85 3.88 17.96
CA GLY A 52 0.76 2.83 16.95
C GLY A 52 -0.51 2.92 16.11
N ILE A 53 -1.67 3.19 16.71
CA ILE A 53 -2.93 3.37 15.96
C ILE A 53 -2.88 4.59 15.04
N ILE A 54 -2.32 5.72 15.49
CA ILE A 54 -2.22 6.94 14.67
C ILE A 54 -1.40 6.67 13.41
N ILE A 55 -0.25 6.01 13.56
CA ILE A 55 0.63 5.68 12.43
C ILE A 55 -0.01 4.62 11.52
N ALA A 56 -0.65 3.60 12.09
CA ALA A 56 -1.35 2.56 11.34
C ALA A 56 -2.46 3.15 10.45
N LEU A 57 -3.26 4.07 10.98
CA LEU A 57 -4.29 4.78 10.22
C LEU A 57 -3.68 5.66 9.13
N SER A 58 -2.60 6.37 9.43
CA SER A 58 -1.88 7.18 8.44
C SER A 58 -1.37 6.33 7.26
N LEU A 59 -0.78 5.17 7.54
CA LEU A 59 -0.32 4.24 6.52
C LEU A 59 -1.49 3.70 5.66
N ALA A 60 -2.57 3.24 6.30
CA ALA A 60 -3.75 2.72 5.60
C ALA A 60 -4.39 3.79 4.70
N LEU A 61 -4.53 5.03 5.21
CA LEU A 61 -5.09 6.15 4.45
C LEU A 61 -4.22 6.52 3.25
N ASN A 62 -2.89 6.47 3.36
CA ASN A 62 -2.00 6.74 2.22
C ASN A 62 -2.21 5.74 1.09
N VAL A 63 -2.30 4.44 1.43
CA VAL A 63 -2.52 3.39 0.43
C VAL A 63 -3.89 3.53 -0.23
N LEU A 64 -4.94 3.71 0.57
CA LEU A 64 -6.30 3.96 0.07
C LEU A 64 -6.33 5.20 -0.82
N GLY A 65 -5.65 6.27 -0.43
CA GLY A 65 -5.53 7.50 -1.22
C GLY A 65 -4.88 7.27 -2.58
N THR A 66 -3.77 6.53 -2.64
CA THR A 66 -3.11 6.21 -3.90
C THR A 66 -4.00 5.34 -4.79
N LEU A 67 -4.62 4.29 -4.24
CA LEU A 67 -5.54 3.42 -5.00
C LEU A 67 -6.76 4.18 -5.52
N LEU A 68 -7.30 5.11 -4.73
CA LEU A 68 -8.43 5.95 -5.12
C LEU A 68 -8.05 6.89 -6.28
N ILE A 69 -6.87 7.52 -6.23
CA ILE A 69 -6.38 8.37 -7.31
C ILE A 69 -6.17 7.54 -8.59
N MET A 70 -5.58 6.35 -8.47
CA MET A 70 -5.41 5.43 -9.60
C MET A 70 -6.76 5.05 -10.22
N TYR A 71 -7.77 4.76 -9.39
CA TYR A 71 -9.12 4.46 -9.85
C TYR A 71 -9.74 5.63 -10.62
N ILE A 72 -9.61 6.86 -10.10
CA ILE A 72 -10.13 8.07 -10.76
C ILE A 72 -9.43 8.33 -12.10
N TRP A 73 -8.13 8.10 -12.19
CA TRP A 73 -7.35 8.31 -13.41
C TRP A 73 -7.36 7.11 -14.37
N GLY A 74 -8.09 6.03 -14.05
CA GLY A 74 -8.16 4.83 -14.89
C GLY A 74 -6.82 4.10 -15.01
N ILE A 75 -5.92 4.25 -14.03
CA ILE A 75 -4.64 3.55 -14.00
C ILE A 75 -4.90 2.12 -13.53
N GLU A 76 -4.67 1.15 -14.42
CA GLU A 76 -4.83 -0.26 -14.12
C GLU A 76 -3.82 -0.78 -13.10
N LEU A 77 -4.30 -1.60 -12.17
CA LEU A 77 -3.48 -2.23 -11.15
C LEU A 77 -2.75 -3.45 -11.74
N GLN A 78 -1.54 -3.23 -12.23
CA GLN A 78 -0.66 -4.27 -12.78
C GLN A 78 0.61 -4.44 -11.94
N ARG A 79 1.34 -5.55 -12.14
CA ARG A 79 2.58 -5.88 -11.37
C ARG A 79 3.58 -4.71 -11.31
N ILE A 80 3.78 -3.98 -12.41
CA ILE A 80 4.70 -2.83 -12.45
C ILE A 80 4.16 -1.65 -11.62
N SER A 81 2.87 -1.34 -11.77
CA SER A 81 2.22 -0.26 -11.01
C SER A 81 2.21 -0.57 -9.51
N LEU A 82 1.99 -1.84 -9.14
CA LEU A 82 2.09 -2.32 -7.77
C LEU A 82 3.49 -2.15 -7.18
N GLY A 83 4.53 -2.47 -7.96
CA GLY A 83 5.93 -2.24 -7.55
C GLY A 83 6.24 -0.75 -7.34
N ALA A 84 5.78 0.10 -8.26
CA ALA A 84 5.93 1.55 -8.14
C ALA A 84 5.18 2.11 -6.92
N LEU A 85 3.98 1.60 -6.64
CA LEU A 85 3.15 1.97 -5.49
C LEU A 85 3.85 1.63 -4.17
N ILE A 86 4.46 0.45 -4.02
CA ILE A 86 5.24 0.10 -2.83
C ILE A 86 6.39 1.08 -2.62
N ILE A 87 7.21 1.33 -3.64
CA ILE A 87 8.40 2.20 -3.52
C ILE A 87 7.99 3.62 -3.14
N ALA A 88 6.98 4.17 -3.82
CA ALA A 88 6.49 5.52 -3.56
C ALA A 88 5.90 5.65 -2.15
N LEU A 89 5.12 4.66 -1.70
CA LEU A 89 4.53 4.66 -0.37
C LEU A 89 5.59 4.53 0.73
N SER A 90 6.61 3.70 0.55
CA SER A 90 7.73 3.61 1.48
C SER A 90 8.41 4.96 1.66
N MET A 91 8.78 5.63 0.56
CA MET A 91 9.40 6.95 0.63
C MET A 91 8.49 8.01 1.28
N LEU A 92 7.18 7.96 1.02
CA LEU A 92 6.23 8.93 1.55
C LEU A 92 5.97 8.73 3.06
N VAL A 93 5.81 7.47 3.48
CA VAL A 93 5.48 7.12 4.86
C VAL A 93 6.71 7.24 5.76
N ASP A 94 7.91 6.85 5.30
CA ASP A 94 9.13 6.92 6.10
C ASP A 94 9.40 8.35 6.59
N ASN A 95 9.27 9.36 5.71
CA ASN A 95 9.44 10.75 6.11
C ASN A 95 8.35 11.21 7.10
N ALA A 96 7.09 10.81 6.88
CA ALA A 96 6.00 11.15 7.79
C ALA A 96 6.19 10.52 9.18
N ILE A 97 6.65 9.26 9.24
CA ILE A 97 6.92 8.56 10.50
C ILE A 97 8.05 9.24 11.26
N VAL A 98 9.18 9.54 10.61
CA VAL A 98 10.34 10.18 11.27
C VAL A 98 9.96 11.53 11.88
N ILE A 99 9.14 12.33 11.20
CA ILE A 99 8.67 13.62 11.74
C ILE A 99 7.78 13.40 12.97
N VAL A 100 6.82 12.48 12.90
CA VAL A 100 5.91 12.20 14.02
C VAL A 100 6.67 11.65 15.23
N GLU A 101 7.59 10.71 15.01
CA GLU A 101 8.45 10.15 16.05
C GLU A 101 9.35 11.22 16.65
N GLY A 102 9.97 12.06 15.80
CA GLY A 102 10.80 13.20 16.24
C GLY A 102 10.02 14.17 17.13
N VAL A 103 8.77 14.51 16.77
CA VAL A 103 7.90 15.35 17.60
C VAL A 103 7.56 14.64 18.92
N LEU A 104 7.29 13.33 18.90
CA LEU A 104 6.97 12.57 20.10
C LEU A 104 8.16 12.54 21.08
N ILE A 105 9.38 12.29 20.57
CA ILE A 105 10.62 12.27 21.33
C ILE A 105 10.93 13.67 21.88
N ALA A 106 10.82 14.72 21.06
CA ALA A 106 11.05 16.10 21.50
C ALA A 106 10.08 16.52 22.62
N ARG A 107 8.81 16.11 22.53
CA ARG A 107 7.81 16.33 23.59
C ARG A 107 8.15 15.58 24.88
N GLN A 108 8.67 14.35 24.80
CA GLN A 108 9.09 13.58 25.97
C GLN A 108 10.34 14.16 26.64
N GLN A 109 11.26 14.72 25.86
CA GLN A 109 12.49 15.34 26.37
C GLN A 109 12.28 16.75 26.92
N GLY A 110 11.08 17.33 26.77
CA GLY A 110 10.78 18.70 27.22
C GLY A 110 11.50 19.79 26.41
N SER A 111 12.06 19.43 25.26
CA SER A 111 12.81 20.35 24.40
C SER A 111 11.86 21.39 23.79
N PRO A 112 12.02 22.70 24.08
CA PRO A 112 11.28 23.73 23.36
C PRO A 112 11.71 23.68 21.89
N PHE A 113 10.79 23.91 20.96
CA PHE A 113 11.08 24.14 19.53
C PHE A 113 11.86 25.45 19.37
N THR A 114 13.11 25.49 19.83
CA THR A 114 14.02 26.60 19.61
C THR A 114 14.88 26.19 18.44
N GLY A 115 14.58 26.75 17.26
CA GLY A 115 15.50 26.73 16.15
C GLY A 115 16.82 27.36 16.60
N ARG A 116 17.82 26.53 16.80
CA ARG A 116 19.23 26.91 16.79
C ARG A 116 19.96 25.87 15.96
N ASP A 117 20.41 26.37 14.81
CA ASP A 117 21.49 25.91 13.94
C ASP A 117 21.22 24.67 13.07
#